data_AF-A0A962EFZ2-F1
#
_entry.id   AF-A0A962EFZ2-F1
#
_cell.length_a   1.000
_cell.length_b   1.000
_cell.length_c   1.000
_cell.angle_alpha   90.00
_cell.angle_beta   90.00
_cell.angle_gamma   90.00
#
_symmetry.space_group_name_H-M   'P 1'
#
loop_
_entity.id
_entity.type
_entity.pdbx_description
1 polymer ?
#
loop_
_entity_poly.entity_id
_entity_poly.type
_entity_poly.pdbx_seq_one_letter_code
_entity_poly.pdbx_strand_id
1 'polypeptide(L)'
;MRTMMATMGLILCLPLQAMAQMGLHQIETIPATPMAGSAFQIRVTGSWPNTCAPEVMPVVVDGVNIDVSVRQRDAICGAAITPYSVVVDPAAVAPAGFPAPRIYRVRFSIKDAINQPKLLAFRTVDMTAPSAHDVQPEAGFWTPDVQGEFQTSGSGIGFMVERQGTTLAMTTNAYTLNGQTAWYLSAGAIARSSFRGDLLRSMGGQPLWGTYRGAQSVEPAGNVDIEFSTNSTAVVWYARPSGDGIFDELELMPISIHRMNFALAADGRALAGVWAFSGYDQKSPVSPKTIRFTYREDRILASEAILVSEEGYELRCVIDPEQAEVAPSVCRLLFGGSDVARFDNNGLTRLSGHSANGDDITLVRLSD
;
A
#
# COMPACT_ATOMS: atom_id res chain seq x y z
N MET A 1 47.16 14.60 -26.96
CA MET A 1 47.84 13.97 -25.81
C MET A 1 47.52 14.76 -24.54
N ARG A 2 46.49 14.36 -23.80
CA ARG A 2 46.31 14.59 -22.36
C ARG A 2 45.15 13.71 -21.90
N THR A 3 45.54 12.57 -21.39
CA THR A 3 44.69 11.50 -20.84
C THR A 3 44.11 12.00 -19.52
N MET A 4 42.80 12.27 -19.45
CA MET A 4 42.09 12.43 -18.19
C MET A 4 41.60 11.05 -17.76
N MET A 5 42.31 10.45 -16.82
CA MET A 5 41.89 9.26 -16.09
C MET A 5 40.65 9.59 -15.27
N ALA A 6 39.53 8.94 -15.60
CA ALA A 6 38.34 8.89 -14.79
C ALA A 6 38.58 7.89 -13.64
N THR A 7 38.81 8.39 -12.43
CA THR A 7 38.81 7.58 -11.22
C THR A 7 37.37 7.37 -10.79
N MET A 8 36.73 6.33 -11.35
CA MET A 8 35.40 5.89 -10.94
C MET A 8 35.53 5.19 -9.59
N GLY A 9 35.21 5.91 -8.52
CA GLY A 9 35.20 5.40 -7.16
C GLY A 9 34.13 4.32 -7.01
N LEU A 10 34.59 3.08 -6.87
CA LEU A 10 33.81 1.91 -6.50
C LEU A 10 33.27 2.13 -5.07
N ILE A 11 32.00 2.53 -4.95
CA ILE A 11 31.30 2.54 -3.66
C ILE A 11 31.03 1.07 -3.32
N LEU A 12 31.84 0.54 -2.42
CA LEU A 12 31.66 -0.75 -1.77
C LEU A 12 30.25 -0.82 -1.16
N CYS A 13 29.48 -1.83 -1.58
CA CYS A 13 28.34 -2.35 -0.82
C CYS A 13 28.83 -2.80 0.56
N LEU A 14 28.85 -1.88 1.52
CA LEU A 14 28.76 -2.27 2.92
C LEU A 14 27.34 -2.74 3.17
N PRO A 15 27.12 -3.87 3.87
CA PRO A 15 25.82 -4.15 4.42
C PRO A 15 25.50 -2.98 5.36
N LEU A 16 24.50 -2.16 5.01
CA LEU A 16 23.80 -1.39 6.02
C LEU A 16 23.29 -2.42 7.02
N GLN A 17 23.99 -2.55 8.15
CA GLN A 17 23.33 -3.05 9.34
C GLN A 17 22.20 -2.06 9.56
N ALA A 18 20.98 -2.50 9.26
CA ALA A 18 19.77 -1.77 9.57
C ALA A 18 19.85 -1.44 11.06
N MET A 19 20.15 -0.19 11.40
CA MET A 19 19.83 0.33 12.72
C MET A 19 18.32 0.50 12.74
N ALA A 20 17.60 -0.63 12.77
CA ALA A 20 16.18 -0.70 13.00
C ALA A 20 15.95 -0.50 14.51
N GLN A 21 16.18 0.72 14.99
CA GLN A 21 15.50 1.20 16.18
C GLN A 21 14.40 2.11 15.67
N MET A 22 13.22 1.56 15.36
CA MET A 22 11.99 2.34 15.43
C MET A 22 10.75 1.46 15.57
N GLY A 23 10.17 1.59 16.77
CA GLY A 23 9.17 0.71 17.37
C GLY A 23 9.77 0.03 18.60
N LEU A 24 9.63 0.64 19.79
CA LEU A 24 9.85 -0.05 21.07
C LEU A 24 9.00 -1.31 21.21
N HIS A 25 7.92 -1.36 20.42
CA HIS A 25 6.97 -2.45 20.33
C HIS A 25 6.89 -2.93 18.88
N GLN A 26 6.98 -4.24 18.68
CA GLN A 26 6.96 -4.87 17.36
C GLN A 26 5.79 -5.83 17.27
N ILE A 27 5.06 -5.77 16.16
CA ILE A 27 3.93 -6.66 15.86
C ILE A 27 4.38 -7.67 14.81
N GLU A 28 4.20 -8.95 15.14
CA GLU A 28 4.51 -10.09 14.28
C GLU A 28 3.31 -11.05 14.20
N THR A 29 3.23 -11.80 13.11
CA THR A 29 2.25 -12.87 12.96
C THR A 29 2.91 -14.23 13.16
N ILE A 30 2.14 -15.21 13.62
CA ILE A 30 2.54 -16.61 13.69
C ILE A 30 1.53 -17.43 12.87
N PRO A 31 1.93 -18.02 11.73
CA PRO A 31 3.26 -17.92 11.11
C PRO A 31 3.56 -16.50 10.57
N ALA A 32 4.84 -16.21 10.32
CA ALA A 32 5.31 -14.89 9.86
C ALA A 32 4.71 -14.44 8.52
N THR A 33 4.26 -15.40 7.70
CA THR A 33 3.54 -15.17 6.45
C THR A 33 2.28 -16.00 6.47
N PRO A 34 1.19 -15.50 7.08
CA PRO A 34 -0.04 -16.25 7.19
C PRO A 34 -0.67 -16.46 5.81
N MET A 35 -1.23 -17.66 5.61
CA MET A 35 -1.93 -18.03 4.38
C MET A 35 -3.37 -17.53 4.45
N ALA A 36 -3.93 -17.19 3.29
CA ALA A 36 -5.33 -16.79 3.18
C ALA A 36 -6.26 -17.84 3.79
N GLY A 37 -7.26 -17.38 4.56
CA GLY A 37 -8.22 -18.25 5.24
C GLY A 37 -7.67 -19.10 6.38
N SER A 38 -6.36 -19.09 6.64
CA SER A 38 -5.74 -19.83 7.74
C SER A 38 -5.67 -18.98 9.00
N ALA A 39 -6.01 -19.58 10.15
CA ALA A 39 -5.84 -18.90 11.44
C ALA A 39 -4.37 -18.47 11.64
N PHE A 40 -4.19 -17.33 12.29
CA PHE A 40 -2.87 -16.79 12.65
C PHE A 40 -2.93 -16.18 14.04
N GLN A 41 -1.81 -16.24 14.75
CA GLN A 41 -1.66 -15.52 16.02
C GLN A 41 -0.91 -14.22 15.80
N ILE A 42 -1.10 -13.27 16.71
CA ILE A 42 -0.37 -12.01 16.76
C ILE A 42 0.55 -12.05 17.96
N ARG A 43 1.85 -11.85 17.72
CA ARG A 43 2.86 -11.66 18.76
C ARG A 43 3.21 -10.19 18.82
N VAL A 44 3.16 -9.61 20.02
CA VAL A 44 3.70 -8.28 20.28
C VAL A 44 4.86 -8.40 21.26
N THR A 45 6.03 -7.93 20.85
CA THR A 45 7.24 -7.88 21.67
C THR A 45 7.64 -6.45 21.95
N GLY A 46 8.38 -6.21 23.02
CA GLY A 46 8.92 -4.89 23.33
C GLY A 46 9.56 -4.80 24.70
N SER A 47 9.74 -3.57 25.18
CA SER A 47 10.20 -3.29 26.55
C SER A 47 9.04 -2.81 27.42
N TRP A 48 9.06 -3.17 28.70
CA TRP A 48 8.13 -2.73 29.72
C TRP A 48 8.88 -1.93 30.79
N PRO A 49 8.36 -0.82 31.34
CA PRO A 49 9.13 0.09 32.20
C PRO A 49 9.43 -0.45 33.62
N ASN A 50 8.99 -1.67 33.93
CA ASN A 50 9.14 -2.30 35.24
C ASN A 50 9.10 -3.83 35.11
N THR A 51 9.28 -4.54 36.23
CA THR A 51 9.35 -6.01 36.25
C THR A 51 8.00 -6.71 36.17
N CYS A 52 6.88 -6.00 36.12
CA CYS A 52 5.58 -6.63 35.95
C CYS A 52 5.33 -6.94 34.49
N ALA A 53 4.86 -8.15 34.21
CA ALA A 53 4.37 -8.47 32.88
C ALA A 53 3.10 -7.66 32.57
N PRO A 54 2.94 -7.16 31.33
CA PRO A 54 1.69 -6.53 30.91
C PRO A 54 0.51 -7.49 31.08
N GLU A 55 -0.64 -6.94 31.47
CA GLU A 55 -1.91 -7.66 31.42
C GLU A 55 -2.55 -7.46 30.05
N VAL A 56 -2.75 -8.55 29.32
CA VAL A 56 -3.44 -8.53 28.02
C VAL A 56 -4.94 -8.36 28.27
N MET A 57 -5.53 -7.34 27.65
CA MET A 57 -6.97 -7.11 27.66
C MET A 57 -7.63 -7.95 26.55
N PRO A 58 -8.97 -8.16 26.59
CA PRO A 58 -9.68 -8.81 25.51
C PRO A 58 -9.35 -8.17 24.15
N VAL A 59 -8.96 -9.00 23.19
CA VAL A 59 -8.72 -8.57 21.81
C VAL A 59 -10.06 -8.16 21.20
N VAL A 60 -10.05 -7.07 20.42
CA VAL A 60 -11.22 -6.61 19.68
C VAL A 60 -10.95 -6.79 18.20
N VAL A 61 -11.87 -7.43 17.49
CA VAL A 61 -11.84 -7.59 16.03
C VAL A 61 -13.08 -6.91 15.47
N ASP A 62 -12.88 -5.82 14.74
CA ASP A 62 -13.94 -5.05 14.09
C ASP A 62 -13.62 -4.80 12.62
N GLY A 63 -14.29 -5.56 11.75
CA GLY A 63 -14.04 -5.55 10.31
C GLY A 63 -12.58 -5.94 9.98
N VAL A 64 -11.80 -4.96 9.53
CA VAL A 64 -10.37 -5.10 9.20
C VAL A 64 -9.46 -4.75 10.38
N ASN A 65 -9.98 -4.12 11.43
CA ASN A 65 -9.18 -3.66 12.56
C ASN A 65 -9.06 -4.77 13.61
N ILE A 66 -7.84 -4.98 14.10
CA ILE A 66 -7.55 -5.88 15.22
C ILE A 66 -6.83 -5.06 16.29
N ASP A 67 -7.53 -4.77 17.38
CA ASP A 67 -6.98 -4.03 18.51
C ASP A 67 -6.49 -4.98 19.59
N VAL A 68 -5.18 -4.97 19.81
CA VAL A 68 -4.51 -5.66 20.91
C VAL A 68 -4.17 -4.62 21.96
N SER A 69 -4.79 -4.71 23.14
CA SER A 69 -4.55 -3.77 24.24
C SER A 69 -3.91 -4.44 25.43
N VAL A 70 -3.02 -3.74 26.10
CA VAL A 70 -2.46 -4.14 27.39
C VAL A 70 -2.67 -3.05 28.44
N ARG A 71 -2.59 -3.43 29.70
CA ARG A 71 -2.51 -2.49 30.82
C ARG A 71 -1.45 -2.92 31.84
N GLN A 72 -1.05 -1.97 32.67
CA GLN A 72 -0.25 -2.25 33.86
C GLN A 72 -1.10 -3.05 34.86
N ARG A 73 -0.57 -4.16 35.40
CA ARG A 73 -1.20 -4.85 36.53
C ARG A 73 -1.13 -4.00 37.79
N ASP A 74 -2.17 -4.09 38.60
CA ASP A 74 -2.15 -3.58 39.97
C ASP A 74 -1.35 -4.55 40.87
N ALA A 75 -0.03 -4.41 40.82
CA ALA A 75 0.92 -5.22 41.58
C ALA A 75 2.17 -4.39 41.94
N ILE A 76 2.88 -4.83 42.96
CA ILE A 76 4.18 -4.23 43.32
C ILE A 76 5.21 -4.68 42.29
N CYS A 77 5.71 -3.74 41.48
CA CYS A 77 6.68 -3.98 40.42
C CYS A 77 8.05 -3.37 40.81
N GLY A 78 9.14 -4.06 40.50
CA GLY A 78 10.47 -3.46 40.54
C GLY A 78 10.66 -2.47 39.39
N ALA A 79 11.51 -1.46 39.57
CA ALA A 79 11.72 -0.39 38.59
C ALA A 79 12.60 -0.78 37.38
N ALA A 80 12.97 -2.05 37.22
CA ALA A 80 13.84 -2.50 36.15
C ALA A 80 13.05 -2.69 34.84
N ILE A 81 13.52 -2.07 33.76
CA ILE A 81 12.97 -2.26 32.41
C ILE A 81 13.12 -3.73 32.01
N THR A 82 12.03 -4.37 31.59
CA THR A 82 11.99 -5.81 31.32
C THR A 82 11.42 -6.07 29.93
N PRO A 83 12.04 -6.95 29.11
CA PRO A 83 11.48 -7.34 27.83
C PRO A 83 10.18 -8.15 28.02
N TYR A 84 9.21 -7.97 27.14
CA TYR A 84 7.96 -8.73 27.16
C TYR A 84 7.63 -9.34 25.79
N SER A 85 6.79 -10.37 25.81
CA SER A 85 6.20 -10.98 24.62
C SER A 85 4.78 -11.42 24.97
N VAL A 86 3.77 -10.82 24.32
CA VAL A 86 2.38 -11.25 24.41
C VAL A 86 1.97 -11.91 23.10
N VAL A 87 1.24 -13.02 23.18
CA VAL A 87 0.71 -13.72 22.02
C VAL A 87 -0.80 -13.81 22.18
N VAL A 88 -1.53 -13.42 21.14
CA VAL A 88 -2.99 -13.47 21.12
C VAL A 88 -3.47 -14.19 19.87
N ASP A 89 -4.63 -14.84 20.00
CA ASP A 89 -5.33 -15.48 18.88
C ASP A 89 -6.62 -14.69 18.57
N PRO A 90 -6.63 -13.85 17.52
CA PRO A 90 -7.83 -13.11 17.13
C PRO A 90 -9.00 -14.02 16.77
N ALA A 91 -8.75 -15.24 16.27
CA ALA A 91 -9.81 -16.17 15.86
C ALA A 91 -10.64 -16.66 17.05
N ALA A 92 -10.11 -16.58 18.28
CA ALA A 92 -10.83 -16.95 19.49
C ALA A 92 -12.00 -16.01 19.84
N VAL A 93 -11.99 -14.78 19.31
CA VAL A 93 -13.01 -13.74 19.58
C VAL A 93 -13.69 -13.21 18.32
N ALA A 94 -13.13 -13.52 17.14
CA ALA A 94 -13.64 -13.00 15.87
C ALA A 94 -14.96 -13.68 15.45
N PRO A 95 -15.77 -13.01 14.59
CA PRO A 95 -16.95 -13.63 14.00
C PRO A 95 -16.62 -14.86 13.15
N ALA A 96 -17.62 -15.71 12.92
CA ALA A 96 -17.51 -16.84 11.99
C ALA A 96 -17.04 -16.38 10.60
N GLY A 97 -16.12 -17.13 9.99
CA GLY A 97 -15.50 -16.77 8.71
C GLY A 97 -14.22 -15.93 8.84
N PHE A 98 -13.75 -15.65 10.05
CA PHE A 98 -12.41 -15.11 10.27
C PHE A 98 -11.33 -16.20 10.15
N PRO A 99 -10.15 -15.89 9.56
CA PRO A 99 -9.85 -14.67 8.83
C PRO A 99 -10.36 -14.72 7.38
N ALA A 100 -10.99 -13.64 6.93
CA ALA A 100 -11.37 -13.47 5.53
C ALA A 100 -10.13 -13.05 4.69
N PRO A 101 -10.12 -13.33 3.37
CA PRO A 101 -8.99 -12.99 2.51
C PRO A 101 -8.94 -11.48 2.21
N ARG A 102 -8.33 -10.71 3.11
CA ARG A 102 -8.20 -9.24 3.04
C ARG A 102 -6.97 -8.77 3.81
N ILE A 103 -6.69 -7.47 3.78
CA ILE A 103 -5.65 -6.88 4.64
C ILE A 103 -6.28 -6.49 5.98
N TYR A 104 -5.64 -6.90 7.08
CA TYR A 104 -5.99 -6.51 8.44
C TYR A 104 -5.06 -5.43 8.95
N ARG A 105 -5.57 -4.55 9.81
CA ARG A 105 -4.85 -3.43 10.42
C ARG A 105 -4.73 -3.70 11.91
N VAL A 106 -3.55 -4.14 12.33
CA VAL A 106 -3.28 -4.50 13.72
C VAL A 106 -2.77 -3.27 14.46
N ARG A 107 -3.43 -2.94 15.56
CA ARG A 107 -3.10 -1.83 16.44
C ARG A 107 -2.75 -2.39 17.80
N PHE A 108 -1.61 -1.97 18.35
CA PHE A 108 -1.21 -2.31 19.70
C PHE A 108 -1.19 -1.06 20.58
N SER A 109 -1.92 -1.08 21.68
CA SER A 109 -2.08 0.07 22.57
C SER A 109 -1.89 -0.31 24.03
N ILE A 110 -1.39 0.63 24.82
CA ILE A 110 -1.52 0.58 26.28
C ILE A 110 -2.75 1.36 26.72
N LYS A 111 -3.51 0.83 27.66
CA LYS A 111 -4.61 1.54 28.31
C LYS A 111 -4.22 1.98 29.71
N ASP A 112 -4.52 3.22 30.03
CA ASP A 112 -4.34 3.77 31.37
C ASP A 112 -5.45 3.32 32.34
N ALA A 113 -5.43 3.85 33.57
CA ALA A 113 -6.41 3.51 34.60
C ALA A 113 -7.86 3.92 34.25
N ILE A 114 -8.04 4.85 33.31
CA ILE A 114 -9.35 5.30 32.81
C ILE A 114 -9.69 4.69 31.43
N ASN A 115 -8.96 3.64 31.03
CA ASN A 115 -9.11 2.90 29.77
C ASN A 115 -8.88 3.73 28.49
N GLN A 116 -8.16 4.86 28.57
CA GLN A 116 -7.78 5.62 27.39
C GLN A 116 -6.63 4.91 26.66
N PRO A 117 -6.78 4.55 25.38
CA PRO A 117 -5.75 3.88 24.63
C PRO A 117 -4.69 4.86 24.13
N LYS A 118 -3.43 4.53 24.35
CA LYS A 118 -2.27 5.16 23.71
C LYS A 118 -1.67 4.17 22.72
N LEU A 119 -1.66 4.52 21.43
CA LEU A 119 -1.15 3.63 20.37
C LEU A 119 0.38 3.52 20.49
N LEU A 120 0.90 2.31 20.44
CA LEU A 120 2.33 2.03 20.61
C LEU A 120 2.94 1.31 19.40
N ALA A 121 2.15 0.54 18.65
CA ALA A 121 2.58 -0.06 17.38
C ALA A 121 1.41 -0.25 16.41
N PHE A 122 1.75 -0.24 15.12
CA PHE A 122 0.84 -0.48 14.01
C PHE A 122 1.48 -1.42 12.99
N ARG A 123 0.67 -2.27 12.35
CA ARG A 123 1.09 -3.12 11.25
C ARG A 123 -0.09 -3.52 10.38
N THR A 124 0.10 -3.55 9.06
CA THR A 124 -0.82 -4.26 8.16
C THR A 124 -0.44 -5.75 8.05
N VAL A 125 -1.46 -6.61 7.98
CA VAL A 125 -1.32 -8.06 7.81
C VAL A 125 -2.15 -8.47 6.62
N ASP A 126 -1.46 -8.76 5.51
CA ASP A 126 -2.09 -9.24 4.29
C ASP A 126 -2.50 -10.70 4.46
N MET A 127 -3.80 -10.99 4.38
CA MET A 127 -4.39 -12.34 4.34
C MET A 127 -5.00 -12.65 2.97
N THR A 128 -4.73 -11.86 1.94
CA THR A 128 -5.26 -12.10 0.59
C THR A 128 -4.66 -13.39 0.01
N ALA A 129 -5.45 -14.09 -0.82
CA ALA A 129 -4.98 -15.28 -1.51
C ALA A 129 -4.13 -14.86 -2.72
N PRO A 130 -2.99 -15.51 -2.99
CA PRO A 130 -2.28 -15.30 -4.25
C PRO A 130 -3.20 -15.63 -5.43
N SER A 131 -3.28 -14.73 -6.40
CA SER A 131 -4.10 -14.82 -7.60
C SER A 131 -3.38 -14.24 -8.81
N ALA A 132 -3.82 -14.57 -10.04
CA ALA A 132 -3.29 -13.86 -11.22
C ALA A 132 -3.73 -12.38 -11.26
N HIS A 133 -4.60 -11.96 -10.33
CA HIS A 133 -5.08 -10.60 -10.10
C HIS A 133 -4.44 -9.91 -8.91
N ASP A 134 -3.36 -10.46 -8.36
CA ASP A 134 -2.57 -9.79 -7.33
C ASP A 134 -2.26 -8.37 -7.78
N VAL A 135 -2.36 -7.44 -6.83
CA VAL A 135 -2.19 -6.04 -7.14
C VAL A 135 -0.78 -5.80 -7.69
N GLN A 136 -0.73 -5.09 -8.80
CA GLN A 136 0.46 -4.67 -9.50
C GLN A 136 0.44 -3.14 -9.55
N PRO A 137 0.90 -2.46 -8.47
CA PRO A 137 0.86 -1.01 -8.38
C PRO A 137 1.52 -0.38 -9.61
N GLU A 138 0.82 0.54 -10.26
CA GLU A 138 1.32 1.21 -11.44
C GLU A 138 2.43 2.20 -11.09
N ALA A 139 3.49 2.16 -11.89
CA ALA A 139 4.56 3.13 -11.79
C ALA A 139 4.08 4.53 -12.21
N GLY A 140 4.62 5.55 -11.54
CA GLY A 140 4.43 6.97 -11.85
C GLY A 140 4.02 7.80 -10.65
N PHE A 141 3.36 8.93 -10.90
CA PHE A 141 2.97 9.86 -9.83
C PHE A 141 1.62 9.49 -9.23
N TRP A 142 1.53 9.65 -7.92
CA TRP A 142 0.34 9.44 -7.14
C TRP A 142 0.09 10.69 -6.28
N THR A 143 -1.18 10.92 -5.93
CA THR A 143 -1.63 12.08 -5.15
C THR A 143 -2.60 11.62 -4.06
N PRO A 144 -2.79 12.41 -2.99
CA PRO A 144 -3.88 12.18 -2.05
C PRO A 144 -5.23 12.07 -2.75
N ASP A 145 -5.98 11.05 -2.36
CA ASP A 145 -7.36 10.82 -2.78
C ASP A 145 -8.31 11.44 -1.75
N VAL A 146 -8.96 12.55 -2.14
CA VAL A 146 -9.88 13.29 -1.28
C VAL A 146 -11.21 12.57 -1.05
N GLN A 147 -11.56 11.58 -1.87
CA GLN A 147 -12.75 10.74 -1.66
C GLN A 147 -12.40 9.35 -1.10
N GLY A 148 -11.10 9.09 -0.88
CA GLY A 148 -10.64 7.86 -0.28
C GLY A 148 -11.03 7.76 1.21
N GLU A 149 -10.68 6.62 1.81
CA GLU A 149 -10.97 6.32 3.21
C GLU A 149 -10.44 7.37 4.20
N PHE A 150 -9.28 7.97 3.91
CA PHE A 150 -8.60 8.90 4.82
C PHE A 150 -8.29 10.24 4.16
N GLN A 151 -8.95 11.29 4.68
CA GLN A 151 -8.78 12.69 4.26
C GLN A 151 -7.77 13.44 5.15
N THR A 152 -6.65 12.82 5.53
CA THR A 152 -5.68 13.41 6.48
C THR A 152 -4.65 14.32 5.81
N SER A 153 -4.61 14.38 4.48
CA SER A 153 -3.62 15.15 3.73
C SER A 153 -4.26 15.97 2.62
N GLY A 154 -3.64 17.09 2.27
CA GLY A 154 -4.01 17.94 1.15
C GLY A 154 -2.93 17.96 0.06
N SER A 155 -3.05 18.89 -0.89
CA SER A 155 -2.20 19.01 -2.08
C SER A 155 -0.71 19.30 -1.84
N GLY A 156 -0.27 19.43 -0.58
CA GLY A 156 1.12 19.67 -0.19
C GLY A 156 1.99 18.41 -0.10
N ILE A 157 1.42 17.23 -0.34
CA ILE A 157 2.12 15.95 -0.35
C ILE A 157 1.93 15.31 -1.73
N GLY A 158 3.00 14.72 -2.28
CA GLY A 158 2.95 13.97 -3.51
C GLY A 158 3.81 12.72 -3.42
N PHE A 159 3.50 11.73 -4.25
CA PHE A 159 4.21 10.46 -4.23
C PHE A 159 4.64 10.08 -5.65
N MET A 160 5.74 9.36 -5.73
CA MET A 160 6.12 8.63 -6.94
C MET A 160 6.36 7.19 -6.53
N VAL A 161 5.64 6.29 -7.19
CA VAL A 161 5.73 4.85 -6.97
C VAL A 161 6.40 4.25 -8.19
N GLU A 162 7.36 3.38 -7.95
CA GLU A 162 8.06 2.60 -8.97
C GLU A 162 8.01 1.12 -8.56
N ARG A 163 7.86 0.23 -9.54
CA ARG A 163 7.83 -1.21 -9.30
C ARG A 163 8.65 -1.93 -10.34
N GLN A 164 9.62 -2.71 -9.87
CA GLN A 164 10.42 -3.60 -10.70
C GLN A 164 10.34 -5.02 -10.14
N GLY A 165 9.64 -5.91 -10.84
CA GLY A 165 9.35 -7.26 -10.36
C GLY A 165 8.52 -7.21 -9.07
N THR A 166 9.08 -7.72 -7.97
CA THR A 166 8.46 -7.65 -6.63
C THR A 166 9.00 -6.51 -5.78
N THR A 167 9.91 -5.68 -6.30
CA THR A 167 10.47 -4.55 -5.56
C THR A 167 9.65 -3.29 -5.81
N LEU A 168 9.18 -2.65 -4.75
CA LEU A 168 8.61 -1.31 -4.76
C LEU A 168 9.70 -0.31 -4.34
N ALA A 169 9.69 0.86 -4.96
CA ALA A 169 10.28 2.06 -4.40
C ALA A 169 9.21 3.17 -4.40
N MET A 170 8.99 3.79 -3.25
CA MET A 170 8.10 4.93 -3.10
C MET A 170 8.89 6.12 -2.59
N THR A 171 8.85 7.23 -3.33
CA THR A 171 9.31 8.52 -2.81
C THR A 171 8.13 9.37 -2.40
N THR A 172 8.26 10.06 -1.27
CA THR A 172 7.28 11.02 -0.77
C THR A 172 7.90 12.40 -0.76
N ASN A 173 7.26 13.31 -1.49
CA ASN A 173 7.65 14.71 -1.60
C ASN A 173 6.73 15.49 -0.68
N ALA A 174 7.29 16.06 0.37
CA ALA A 174 6.52 16.74 1.40
C ALA A 174 7.28 17.97 1.93
N TYR A 175 6.73 18.58 2.97
CA TYR A 175 7.36 19.67 3.70
C TYR A 175 7.55 19.28 5.17
N THR A 176 8.63 19.77 5.76
CA THR A 176 8.83 19.75 7.21
C THR A 176 7.83 20.69 7.89
N LEU A 177 7.71 20.61 9.22
CA LEU A 177 6.87 21.53 10.01
C LEU A 177 7.24 23.00 9.82
N ASN A 178 8.48 23.30 9.42
CA ASN A 178 8.95 24.66 9.13
C ASN A 178 8.76 25.07 7.66
N GLY A 179 8.04 24.27 6.85
CA GLY A 179 7.75 24.56 5.45
C GLY A 179 8.92 24.32 4.48
N GLN A 180 10.04 23.74 4.93
CA GLN A 180 11.13 23.35 4.04
C GLN A 180 10.81 22.04 3.32
N THR A 181 11.16 21.93 2.04
CA THR A 181 10.98 20.70 1.26
C THR A 181 11.74 19.52 1.88
N ALA A 182 11.12 18.35 1.85
CA ALA A 182 11.69 17.11 2.34
C ALA A 182 11.41 15.97 1.35
N TRP A 183 12.41 15.12 1.17
CA TRP A 183 12.37 13.96 0.30
C TRP A 183 12.51 12.71 1.16
N TYR A 184 11.47 11.89 1.14
CA TYR A 184 11.48 10.60 1.81
C TYR A 184 11.49 9.47 0.79
N LEU A 185 12.12 8.35 1.14
CA LEU A 185 12.18 7.15 0.32
C LEU A 185 11.87 5.94 1.21
N SER A 186 11.05 5.03 0.70
CA SER A 186 10.92 3.67 1.21
C SER A 186 11.04 2.70 0.04
N ALA A 187 11.74 1.59 0.24
CA ALA A 187 11.91 0.57 -0.79
C ALA A 187 12.03 -0.82 -0.17
N GLY A 188 11.58 -1.85 -0.90
CA GLY A 188 11.50 -3.21 -0.39
C GLY A 188 10.58 -4.09 -1.22
N ALA A 189 10.37 -5.32 -0.76
CA ALA A 189 9.49 -6.26 -1.45
C ALA A 189 8.01 -5.95 -1.19
N ILE A 190 7.20 -6.05 -2.24
CA ILE A 190 5.74 -6.12 -2.16
C ILE A 190 5.36 -7.54 -1.80
N ALA A 191 4.47 -7.69 -0.83
CA ALA A 191 3.85 -8.96 -0.46
C ALA A 191 2.36 -8.91 -0.85
N ARG A 192 2.02 -9.55 -1.98
CA ARG A 192 0.67 -9.56 -2.56
C ARG A 192 0.13 -8.13 -2.76
N SER A 193 -0.79 -7.67 -1.93
CA SER A 193 -1.42 -6.35 -2.01
C SER A 193 -0.91 -5.38 -0.94
N SER A 194 0.22 -5.71 -0.29
CA SER A 194 0.79 -4.89 0.77
C SER A 194 2.28 -4.63 0.59
N PHE A 195 2.74 -3.53 1.17
CA PHE A 195 4.16 -3.19 1.27
C PHE A 195 4.47 -2.71 2.68
N ARG A 196 5.67 -3.03 3.17
CA ARG A 196 6.20 -2.49 4.42
C ARG A 196 7.69 -2.20 4.27
N GLY A 197 8.12 -1.05 4.77
CA GLY A 197 9.53 -0.69 4.76
C GLY A 197 9.84 0.48 5.69
N ASP A 198 11.14 0.70 5.90
CA ASP A 198 11.62 1.89 6.62
C ASP A 198 11.35 3.15 5.78
N LEU A 199 11.05 4.26 6.45
CA LEU A 199 10.99 5.58 5.83
C LEU A 199 12.31 6.30 6.08
N LEU A 200 13.05 6.59 5.00
CA LEU A 200 14.32 7.27 5.07
C LEU A 200 14.18 8.69 4.54
N ARG A 201 14.70 9.68 5.28
CA ARG A 201 14.74 11.08 4.85
C ARG A 201 16.13 11.44 4.36
N SER A 202 16.21 11.99 3.15
CA SER A 202 17.47 12.49 2.59
C SER A 202 17.64 13.99 2.89
N MET A 203 18.83 14.39 3.34
CA MET A 203 19.12 15.78 3.72
C MET A 203 20.44 16.31 3.13
N GLY A 204 20.50 17.64 2.99
CA GLY A 204 21.72 18.36 2.61
C GLY A 204 22.20 18.13 1.17
N GLY A 205 21.33 17.63 0.29
CA GLY A 205 21.62 17.40 -1.13
C GLY A 205 21.66 18.67 -1.98
N GLN A 206 21.87 18.48 -3.28
CA GLN A 206 21.93 19.55 -4.27
C GLN A 206 20.54 20.18 -4.49
N PRO A 207 20.40 21.52 -4.36
CA PRO A 207 19.22 22.22 -4.82
C PRO A 207 19.25 22.37 -6.36
N LEU A 208 18.08 22.54 -6.99
CA LEU A 208 17.91 22.55 -8.46
C LEU A 208 18.88 23.49 -9.20
N TRP A 209 19.20 24.65 -8.63
CA TRP A 209 20.08 25.67 -9.22
C TRP A 209 21.44 25.79 -8.50
N GLY A 210 21.78 24.84 -7.64
CA GLY A 210 23.03 24.84 -6.89
C GLY A 210 24.14 24.05 -7.56
N THR A 211 25.36 24.24 -7.07
CA THR A 211 26.50 23.36 -7.38
C THR A 211 26.22 21.94 -6.93
N TYR A 212 26.75 20.96 -7.66
CA TYR A 212 26.59 19.55 -7.30
C TYR A 212 27.02 19.25 -5.87
N ARG A 213 26.15 18.53 -5.16
CA ARG A 213 26.35 18.04 -3.80
C ARG A 213 25.45 16.82 -3.59
N GLY A 214 26.06 15.67 -3.29
CA GLY A 214 25.30 14.49 -2.89
C GLY A 214 24.53 14.73 -1.59
N ALA A 215 23.59 13.83 -1.26
CA ALA A 215 22.98 13.83 0.06
C ALA A 215 24.06 13.72 1.13
N GLN A 216 24.00 14.57 2.14
CA GLN A 216 24.98 14.58 3.23
C GLN A 216 24.61 13.62 4.35
N SER A 217 23.31 13.39 4.53
CA SER A 217 22.82 12.39 5.46
C SER A 217 21.53 11.76 4.92
N VAL A 218 21.34 10.50 5.32
CA VAL A 218 20.09 9.77 5.19
C VAL A 218 19.76 9.30 6.61
N GLU A 219 18.63 9.75 7.13
CA GLU A 219 18.21 9.45 8.50
C GLU A 219 16.90 8.65 8.49
N PRO A 220 16.73 7.68 9.42
CA PRO A 220 15.44 7.07 9.66
C PRO A 220 14.42 8.13 10.10
N ALA A 221 13.25 8.14 9.46
CA ALA A 221 12.15 9.07 9.75
C ALA A 221 10.87 8.38 10.26
N GLY A 222 10.84 7.05 10.22
CA GLY A 222 9.69 6.24 10.62
C GLY A 222 9.62 4.96 9.80
N ASN A 223 8.42 4.40 9.71
CA ASN A 223 8.08 3.27 8.87
C ASN A 223 6.91 3.62 7.96
N VAL A 224 6.81 2.89 6.86
CA VAL A 224 5.67 2.91 5.95
C VAL A 224 5.06 1.52 5.87
N ASP A 225 3.74 1.44 6.06
CA ASP A 225 2.93 0.33 5.59
C ASP A 225 2.04 0.84 4.44
N ILE A 226 1.81 0.05 3.40
CA ILE A 226 0.90 0.37 2.29
C ILE A 226 -0.05 -0.81 2.07
N GLU A 227 -1.32 -0.50 1.88
CA GLU A 227 -2.41 -1.41 1.51
C GLU A 227 -2.88 -0.96 0.12
N PHE A 228 -2.62 -1.76 -0.90
CA PHE A 228 -3.12 -1.50 -2.23
C PHE A 228 -4.51 -2.11 -2.40
N SER A 229 -5.49 -1.28 -2.74
CA SER A 229 -6.85 -1.72 -3.04
C SER A 229 -7.00 -2.12 -4.50
N THR A 230 -6.28 -1.42 -5.40
CA THR A 230 -6.17 -1.75 -6.83
C THR A 230 -4.76 -1.38 -7.33
N ASN A 231 -4.48 -1.65 -8.62
CA ASN A 231 -3.26 -1.23 -9.29
C ASN A 231 -3.06 0.31 -9.25
N SER A 232 -4.11 1.08 -8.98
CA SER A 232 -4.09 2.55 -9.01
C SER A 232 -4.60 3.22 -7.73
N THR A 233 -4.91 2.46 -6.66
CA THR A 233 -5.44 3.02 -5.40
C THR A 233 -4.81 2.32 -4.21
N ALA A 234 -4.52 3.08 -3.16
CA ALA A 234 -3.92 2.56 -1.94
C ALA A 234 -4.22 3.43 -0.72
N VAL A 235 -3.95 2.88 0.45
CA VAL A 235 -3.77 3.64 1.68
C VAL A 235 -2.33 3.47 2.16
N VAL A 236 -1.69 4.58 2.51
CA VAL A 236 -0.33 4.65 3.04
C VAL A 236 -0.39 5.04 4.51
N TRP A 237 0.25 4.28 5.40
CA TRP A 237 0.43 4.65 6.80
C TRP A 237 1.88 5.05 7.04
N TYR A 238 2.07 6.30 7.42
CA TYR A 238 3.33 6.75 8.00
C TYR A 238 3.27 6.57 9.51
N ALA A 239 4.24 5.88 10.07
CA ALA A 239 4.31 5.59 11.50
C ALA A 239 5.66 6.06 12.07
N ARG A 240 5.65 6.86 13.12
CA ARG A 240 6.86 7.23 13.87
C ARG A 240 6.57 7.36 15.37
N PRO A 241 7.55 7.09 16.25
CA PRO A 241 7.41 7.43 17.66
C PRO A 241 7.29 8.95 17.84
N SER A 242 6.47 9.40 18.79
CA SER A 242 6.38 10.80 19.21
C SER A 242 7.59 11.23 20.05
N GLY A 243 8.38 10.27 20.53
CA GLY A 243 9.57 10.46 21.36
C GLY A 243 10.30 9.14 21.64
N ASP A 244 11.29 9.17 22.54
CA ASP A 244 12.19 8.04 22.84
C ASP A 244 11.73 7.19 24.04
N GLY A 245 10.64 7.57 24.71
CA GLY A 245 10.11 6.90 25.89
C GLY A 245 9.40 5.58 25.57
N ILE A 246 9.48 4.60 26.49
CA ILE A 246 8.88 3.25 26.32
C ILE A 246 7.40 3.31 25.92
N PHE A 247 6.64 4.23 26.50
CA PHE A 247 5.22 4.40 26.19
C PHE A 247 4.95 5.67 25.40
N ASP A 248 5.92 6.26 24.72
CA ASP A 248 5.64 7.37 23.81
C ASP A 248 4.71 6.92 22.68
N GLU A 249 3.83 7.82 22.25
CA GLU A 249 2.75 7.44 21.34
C GLU A 249 3.32 7.20 19.95
N LEU A 250 2.75 6.25 19.23
CA LEU A 250 2.97 6.14 17.81
C LEU A 250 2.14 7.20 17.09
N GLU A 251 2.79 8.19 16.51
CA GLU A 251 2.16 9.06 15.53
C GLU A 251 1.90 8.25 14.26
N LEU A 252 0.62 8.08 13.94
CA LEU A 252 0.17 7.35 12.76
C LEU A 252 -0.60 8.28 11.83
N MET A 253 -0.12 8.44 10.60
CA MET A 253 -0.77 9.25 9.58
C MET A 253 -1.18 8.37 8.39
N PRO A 254 -2.47 8.00 8.28
CA PRO A 254 -3.01 7.27 7.13
C PRO A 254 -3.38 8.23 6.00
N ILE A 255 -2.96 7.97 4.76
CA ILE A 255 -3.30 8.78 3.59
C ILE A 255 -3.86 7.86 2.50
N SER A 256 -5.11 8.11 2.05
CA SER A 256 -5.61 7.50 0.83
C SER A 256 -4.96 8.17 -0.38
N ILE A 257 -4.51 7.37 -1.36
CA ILE A 257 -3.81 7.84 -2.54
C ILE A 257 -4.32 7.15 -3.80
N HIS A 258 -4.22 7.84 -4.94
CA HIS A 258 -4.50 7.26 -6.24
C HIS A 258 -3.43 7.62 -7.28
N ARG A 259 -3.30 6.79 -8.32
CA ARG A 259 -2.42 7.00 -9.47
C ARG A 259 -2.96 8.14 -10.34
N MET A 260 -2.17 9.20 -10.52
CA MET A 260 -2.58 10.37 -11.31
C MET A 260 -2.52 10.14 -12.82
N ASN A 261 -3.52 10.64 -13.55
CA ASN A 261 -3.46 10.75 -14.99
C ASN A 261 -3.21 12.22 -15.43
N PHE A 262 -2.05 12.51 -16.02
CA PHE A 262 -1.69 13.89 -16.46
C PHE A 262 -2.05 14.20 -17.91
N ALA A 263 -2.24 13.17 -18.74
CA ALA A 263 -2.18 13.32 -20.19
C ALA A 263 -3.56 13.28 -20.86
N LEU A 264 -4.62 12.90 -20.13
CA LEU A 264 -5.86 12.46 -20.77
C LEU A 264 -7.10 13.01 -20.05
N ALA A 265 -8.18 13.19 -20.81
CA ALA A 265 -9.44 13.76 -20.33
C ALA A 265 -10.20 12.83 -19.37
N ALA A 266 -10.95 13.47 -18.47
CA ALA A 266 -11.75 12.95 -17.37
C ALA A 266 -12.79 11.86 -17.67
N ASP A 267 -13.01 11.56 -18.95
CA ASP A 267 -14.21 10.88 -19.43
C ASP A 267 -13.93 9.42 -19.87
N GLY A 268 -12.78 8.88 -19.50
CA GLY A 268 -12.36 7.53 -19.88
C GLY A 268 -11.81 7.42 -21.29
N ARG A 269 -11.65 8.53 -22.04
CA ARG A 269 -10.86 8.57 -23.29
C ARG A 269 -9.47 7.96 -23.13
N ALA A 270 -8.91 8.09 -21.92
CA ALA A 270 -7.62 7.54 -21.57
C ALA A 270 -7.50 6.01 -21.79
N LEU A 271 -8.63 5.31 -21.78
CA LEU A 271 -8.69 3.86 -21.93
C LEU A 271 -8.68 3.42 -23.41
N ALA A 272 -8.77 4.36 -24.36
CA ALA A 272 -8.69 4.04 -25.78
C ALA A 272 -7.29 3.51 -26.14
N GLY A 273 -7.17 2.85 -27.29
CA GLY A 273 -5.91 2.34 -27.81
C GLY A 273 -5.90 0.83 -27.94
N VAL A 274 -4.70 0.27 -28.03
CA VAL A 274 -4.50 -1.15 -28.28
C VAL A 274 -4.28 -1.89 -26.98
N TRP A 275 -5.06 -2.93 -26.75
CA TRP A 275 -4.98 -3.76 -25.55
C TRP A 275 -4.73 -5.22 -25.90
N ALA A 276 -3.87 -5.88 -25.14
CA ALA A 276 -3.75 -7.33 -25.12
C ALA A 276 -4.71 -7.88 -24.07
N PHE A 277 -5.69 -8.66 -24.51
CA PHE A 277 -6.60 -9.44 -23.70
C PHE A 277 -6.04 -10.85 -23.53
N SER A 278 -5.83 -11.27 -22.29
CA SER A 278 -5.39 -12.63 -21.95
C SER A 278 -6.27 -13.19 -20.84
N GLY A 279 -6.79 -14.39 -21.05
CA GLY A 279 -7.42 -15.20 -20.00
C GLY A 279 -6.48 -16.32 -19.56
N TYR A 280 -6.48 -16.63 -18.27
CA TYR A 280 -5.80 -17.78 -17.71
C TYR A 280 -6.81 -18.93 -17.52
N ASP A 281 -6.86 -19.86 -18.47
CA ASP A 281 -7.52 -21.15 -18.28
C ASP A 281 -6.44 -22.20 -17.94
N GLN A 282 -6.54 -22.82 -16.76
CA GLN A 282 -5.64 -23.88 -16.32
C GLN A 282 -5.60 -25.09 -17.28
N LYS A 283 -6.60 -25.24 -18.15
CA LYS A 283 -6.74 -26.34 -19.12
C LYS A 283 -6.25 -25.99 -20.52
N SER A 284 -6.08 -24.71 -20.86
CA SER A 284 -5.45 -24.28 -22.12
C SER A 284 -5.00 -22.83 -22.05
N PRO A 285 -3.71 -22.52 -22.30
CA PRO A 285 -3.28 -21.14 -22.42
C PRO A 285 -4.00 -20.49 -23.61
N VAL A 286 -4.90 -19.55 -23.33
CA VAL A 286 -5.54 -18.74 -24.36
C VAL A 286 -4.47 -17.85 -24.96
N SER A 287 -4.26 -17.94 -26.28
CA SER A 287 -3.35 -17.02 -26.97
C SER A 287 -3.85 -15.58 -26.75
N PRO A 288 -2.99 -14.64 -26.30
CA PRO A 288 -3.40 -13.26 -26.10
C PRO A 288 -4.05 -12.70 -27.38
N LYS A 289 -5.22 -12.09 -27.23
CA LYS A 289 -5.93 -11.43 -28.33
C LYS A 289 -5.70 -9.93 -28.22
N THR A 290 -5.31 -9.31 -29.32
CA THR A 290 -5.24 -7.85 -29.38
C THR A 290 -6.61 -7.28 -29.74
N ILE A 291 -7.04 -6.23 -29.04
CA ILE A 291 -8.28 -5.50 -29.28
C ILE A 291 -7.93 -4.01 -29.35
N ARG A 292 -8.38 -3.32 -30.40
CA ARG A 292 -8.27 -1.86 -30.48
C ARG A 292 -9.58 -1.23 -30.03
N PHE A 293 -9.52 -0.49 -28.94
CA PHE A 293 -10.65 0.27 -28.42
C PHE A 293 -10.61 1.72 -28.88
N THR A 294 -11.73 2.19 -29.42
CA THR A 294 -11.97 3.58 -29.77
C THR A 294 -13.06 4.13 -28.86
N TYR A 295 -12.81 5.29 -28.25
CA TYR A 295 -13.77 5.96 -27.39
C TYR A 295 -15.00 6.44 -28.17
N ARG A 296 -16.19 6.34 -27.56
CA ARG A 296 -17.47 6.75 -28.16
C ARG A 296 -18.07 7.95 -27.44
N GLU A 297 -17.76 9.14 -27.95
CA GLU A 297 -18.30 10.40 -27.43
C GLU A 297 -19.84 10.48 -27.49
N ASP A 298 -20.45 9.82 -28.47
CA ASP A 298 -21.91 9.83 -28.68
C ASP A 298 -22.69 8.91 -27.74
N ARG A 299 -22.00 8.11 -26.91
CA ARG A 299 -22.60 7.14 -26.00
C ARG A 299 -22.23 7.36 -24.54
N ILE A 300 -21.80 8.57 -24.19
CA ILE A 300 -21.45 8.92 -22.81
C ILE A 300 -22.71 8.92 -21.95
N LEU A 301 -22.68 8.13 -20.88
CA LEU A 301 -23.54 8.35 -19.72
C LEU A 301 -22.71 9.13 -18.69
N ALA A 302 -23.36 9.93 -17.84
CA ALA A 302 -22.67 10.85 -16.93
C ALA A 302 -21.59 10.22 -16.03
N SER A 303 -21.63 8.90 -15.83
CA SER A 303 -20.68 8.12 -15.02
C SER A 303 -20.21 6.83 -15.69
N GLU A 304 -20.34 6.69 -17.02
CA GLU A 304 -19.88 5.51 -17.75
C GLU A 304 -19.14 5.93 -19.04
N ALA A 305 -17.89 5.49 -19.17
CA ALA A 305 -17.11 5.56 -20.39
C ALA A 305 -17.37 4.32 -21.24
N ILE A 306 -17.66 4.51 -22.53
CA ILE A 306 -17.91 3.41 -23.48
C ILE A 306 -16.86 3.45 -24.59
N LEU A 307 -16.15 2.34 -24.76
CA LEU A 307 -15.20 2.13 -25.85
C LEU A 307 -15.63 0.92 -26.67
N VAL A 308 -15.42 0.98 -27.99
CA VAL A 308 -15.82 -0.09 -28.91
C VAL A 308 -14.65 -0.52 -29.78
N SER A 309 -14.70 -1.76 -30.24
CA SER A 309 -13.74 -2.30 -31.20
C SER A 309 -14.42 -2.67 -32.53
N GLU A 310 -13.65 -2.73 -33.62
CA GLU A 310 -14.17 -3.16 -34.93
C GLU A 310 -14.60 -4.63 -34.93
N GLU A 311 -13.99 -5.44 -34.06
CA GLU A 311 -14.31 -6.84 -33.90
C GLU A 311 -15.61 -7.08 -33.09
N GLY A 312 -16.27 -6.02 -32.60
CA GLY A 312 -17.54 -6.10 -31.88
C GLY A 312 -17.44 -6.22 -30.36
N TYR A 313 -16.27 -5.92 -29.78
CA TYR A 313 -16.14 -5.75 -28.33
C TYR A 313 -16.61 -4.37 -27.88
N GLU A 314 -17.13 -4.30 -26.68
CA GLU A 314 -17.47 -3.06 -26.00
C GLU A 314 -16.90 -3.09 -24.58
N LEU A 315 -16.08 -2.10 -24.23
CA LEU A 315 -15.56 -1.90 -22.87
C LEU A 315 -16.34 -0.76 -22.23
N ARG A 316 -17.02 -1.06 -21.13
CA ARG A 316 -17.79 -0.09 -20.34
C ARG A 316 -17.16 0.09 -18.99
N CYS A 317 -16.77 1.31 -18.64
CA CYS A 317 -16.07 1.60 -17.40
C CYS A 317 -16.82 2.66 -16.59
N VAL A 318 -17.04 2.37 -15.31
CA VAL A 318 -17.59 3.33 -14.37
C VAL A 318 -16.54 4.39 -14.08
N ILE A 319 -16.86 5.64 -14.38
CA ILE A 319 -16.02 6.81 -14.14
C ILE A 319 -16.70 7.71 -13.12
N ASP A 320 -15.89 8.37 -12.29
CA ASP A 320 -16.38 9.42 -11.41
C ASP A 320 -16.09 10.79 -12.05
N PRO A 321 -17.12 11.55 -12.47
CA PRO A 321 -16.91 12.88 -13.05
C PRO A 321 -16.29 13.88 -12.06
N GLU A 322 -16.37 13.63 -10.75
CA GLU A 322 -15.73 14.45 -9.70
C GLU A 322 -14.27 14.03 -9.45
N GLN A 323 -13.83 12.87 -9.94
CA GLN A 323 -12.45 12.37 -9.85
C GLN A 323 -11.92 11.95 -11.23
N ALA A 324 -11.99 12.89 -12.15
CA ALA A 324 -11.53 12.81 -13.53
C ALA A 324 -10.16 12.12 -13.76
N GLU A 325 -9.24 12.30 -12.82
CA GLU A 325 -7.86 11.86 -12.88
C GLU A 325 -7.63 10.41 -12.42
N VAL A 326 -8.66 9.77 -11.85
CA VAL A 326 -8.59 8.43 -11.24
C VAL A 326 -8.94 7.35 -12.27
N ALA A 327 -8.30 6.19 -12.17
CA ALA A 327 -8.66 5.04 -12.98
C ALA A 327 -10.10 4.56 -12.66
N PRO A 328 -10.82 3.98 -13.62
CA PRO A 328 -12.19 3.52 -13.39
C PRO A 328 -12.26 2.44 -12.31
N SER A 329 -13.24 2.54 -11.40
CA SER A 329 -13.39 1.58 -10.31
C SER A 329 -13.82 0.19 -10.80
N VAL A 330 -14.67 0.14 -11.83
CA VAL A 330 -15.16 -1.12 -12.42
C VAL A 330 -15.24 -0.97 -13.94
N CYS A 331 -14.78 -1.98 -14.67
CA CYS A 331 -14.98 -2.10 -16.10
C CYS A 331 -15.65 -3.43 -16.46
N ARG A 332 -16.42 -3.45 -17.54
CA ARG A 332 -17.03 -4.66 -18.13
C ARG A 332 -16.68 -4.74 -19.59
N LEU A 333 -16.20 -5.91 -20.01
CA LEU A 333 -15.99 -6.23 -21.42
C LEU A 333 -17.18 -7.05 -21.91
N LEU A 334 -17.81 -6.58 -22.97
CA LEU A 334 -18.92 -7.24 -23.64
C LEU A 334 -18.52 -7.66 -25.06
N PHE A 335 -19.14 -8.72 -25.57
CA PHE A 335 -19.05 -9.14 -26.96
C PHE A 335 -20.44 -9.52 -27.46
N GLY A 336 -20.90 -8.86 -28.53
CA GLY A 336 -22.27 -9.06 -29.03
C GLY A 336 -23.36 -8.77 -27.98
N GLY A 337 -23.08 -7.87 -27.03
CA GLY A 337 -23.99 -7.50 -25.93
C GLY A 337 -23.99 -8.45 -24.72
N SER A 338 -23.21 -9.54 -24.73
CA SER A 338 -23.06 -10.45 -23.59
C SER A 338 -21.79 -10.14 -22.80
N ASP A 339 -21.84 -10.23 -21.47
CA ASP A 339 -20.68 -10.04 -20.60
C ASP A 339 -19.63 -11.13 -20.84
N VAL A 340 -18.40 -10.71 -21.12
CA VAL A 340 -17.22 -11.58 -21.30
C VAL A 340 -16.37 -11.56 -20.04
N ALA A 341 -16.13 -10.37 -19.49
CA ALA A 341 -15.30 -10.17 -18.31
C ALA A 341 -15.71 -8.94 -17.51
N ARG A 342 -15.43 -8.98 -16.20
CA ARG A 342 -15.56 -7.86 -15.27
C ARG A 342 -14.20 -7.59 -14.63
N PHE A 343 -13.77 -6.33 -14.65
CA PHE A 343 -12.52 -5.89 -14.06
C PHE A 343 -12.78 -4.95 -12.89
N ASP A 344 -12.19 -5.26 -11.75
CA ASP A 344 -12.32 -4.54 -10.47
C ASP A 344 -10.95 -4.22 -9.84
N ASN A 345 -9.86 -4.79 -10.36
CA ASN A 345 -8.51 -4.34 -10.09
C ASN A 345 -7.95 -3.56 -11.30
N ASN A 346 -8.32 -2.28 -11.37
CA ASN A 346 -8.05 -1.42 -12.52
C ASN A 346 -6.92 -0.43 -12.25
N GLY A 347 -6.19 -0.11 -13.31
CA GLY A 347 -5.26 1.00 -13.44
C GLY A 347 -5.37 1.61 -14.84
N LEU A 348 -4.48 2.54 -15.17
CA LEU A 348 -4.49 3.24 -16.47
C LEU A 348 -3.96 2.37 -17.63
N THR A 349 -3.10 1.41 -17.32
CA THR A 349 -2.40 0.55 -18.29
C THR A 349 -2.72 -0.93 -18.14
N ARG A 350 -3.43 -1.30 -17.07
CA ARG A 350 -3.80 -2.67 -16.77
C ARG A 350 -5.18 -2.76 -16.11
N LEU A 351 -6.05 -3.60 -16.65
CA LEU A 351 -7.33 -3.97 -16.03
C LEU A 351 -7.29 -5.46 -15.70
N SER A 352 -7.64 -5.83 -14.47
CA SER A 352 -7.61 -7.22 -13.99
C SER A 352 -8.92 -7.57 -13.29
N GLY A 353 -9.39 -8.79 -13.49
CA GLY A 353 -10.62 -9.32 -12.88
C GLY A 353 -11.08 -10.58 -13.61
N HIS A 354 -12.34 -10.96 -13.45
CA HIS A 354 -12.78 -12.31 -13.78
C HIS A 354 -13.64 -12.39 -15.06
N SER A 355 -13.58 -13.53 -15.73
CA SER A 355 -14.51 -13.91 -16.79
C SER A 355 -15.91 -14.21 -16.24
N ALA A 356 -16.89 -14.34 -17.12
CA ALA A 356 -18.22 -14.85 -16.76
C ALA A 356 -18.20 -16.25 -16.10
N ASN A 357 -17.15 -17.05 -16.35
CA ASN A 357 -16.98 -18.39 -15.77
C ASN A 357 -16.16 -18.38 -14.47
N GLY A 358 -15.67 -17.20 -14.04
CA GLY A 358 -14.82 -17.06 -12.85
C GLY A 358 -13.32 -17.18 -13.11
N ASP A 359 -12.91 -17.52 -14.34
CA ASP A 359 -11.48 -17.57 -14.71
C ASP A 359 -10.82 -16.20 -14.67
N ASP A 360 -9.54 -16.15 -14.33
CA ASP A 360 -8.77 -14.92 -14.22
C ASP A 360 -8.49 -14.31 -15.62
N ILE A 361 -8.78 -13.02 -15.81
CA ILE A 361 -8.57 -12.27 -17.06
C ILE A 361 -7.82 -10.95 -16.83
N THR A 362 -6.97 -10.58 -17.78
CA THR A 362 -6.26 -9.29 -17.80
C THR A 362 -6.36 -8.62 -19.16
N LEU A 363 -6.53 -7.30 -19.15
CA LEU A 363 -6.22 -6.40 -20.26
C LEU A 363 -4.94 -5.61 -19.94
N VAL A 364 -3.97 -5.63 -20.86
CA VAL A 364 -2.74 -4.83 -20.75
C VAL A 364 -2.62 -3.89 -21.95
N ARG A 365 -2.40 -2.61 -21.70
CA ARG A 365 -2.28 -1.59 -22.74
C ARG A 365 -0.95 -1.74 -23.48
N LEU A 366 -1.00 -1.78 -24.80
CA LEU A 366 0.17 -1.91 -25.69
C LEU A 366 0.56 -0.58 -26.32
N SER A 367 -0.43 0.22 -26.73
CA SER A 367 -0.22 1.55 -27.30
C SER A 367 -1.49 2.40 -27.20
N ASP A 368 -1.34 3.70 -27.40
CA ASP A 368 -2.45 4.60 -27.73
C ASP A 368 -3.07 4.28 -29.11
#